data_AF-A0AA96VEW8-F1
#
_entry.id   AF-A0AA96VEW8-F1
#
_cell.length_a   1.000
_cell.length_b   1.000
_cell.length_c   1.000
_cell.angle_alpha   90.00
_cell.angle_beta   90.00
_cell.angle_gamma   90.00
#
_symmetry.space_group_name_H-M   'P 1'
#
loop_
_entity.id
_entity.type
_entity.pdbx_description
1 polymer ?
#
loop_
_entity_poly.entity_id
_entity_poly.type
_entity_poly.pdbx_seq_one_letter_code
_entity_poly.pdbx_strand_id
1 'polypeptide(L)'
;MEKTTLKDFLGQLEGNDWKCTYTVTYRSPGKSPLTMSGNAKLINYRGSLLIKWDNEYSLEREFGQIPVSSFSLYQDIEYDARENEYSNALSFAIKTPTWDMYFIL
;
A
#
# COMPACT_ATOMS: atom_id res chain seq x y z
N MET A 1 16.46 8.06 -3.50
CA MET A 1 15.08 7.78 -3.06
C MET A 1 14.84 8.55 -1.80
N GLU A 2 13.84 9.42 -1.81
CA GLU A 2 13.48 10.23 -0.65
C GLU A 2 12.61 9.37 0.29
N LYS A 3 12.90 9.42 1.59
CA LYS A 3 12.07 8.77 2.62
C LYS A 3 11.22 9.86 3.27
N THR A 4 9.93 9.62 3.36
CA THR A 4 8.99 10.51 4.05
C THR A 4 8.03 9.69 4.92
N THR A 5 7.22 10.36 5.72
CA THR A 5 6.18 9.70 6.52
C THR A 5 4.90 9.54 5.72
N LEU A 6 4.11 8.51 6.03
CA LEU A 6 2.78 8.32 5.43
C LEU A 6 1.85 9.53 5.69
N LYS A 7 2.02 10.22 6.81
CA LYS A 7 1.30 11.44 7.17
C LYS A 7 1.53 12.55 6.16
N ASP A 8 2.79 12.81 5.83
CA ASP A 8 3.18 13.91 4.95
C ASP A 8 2.73 13.64 3.51
N PHE A 9 2.76 12.38 3.09
CA PHE A 9 2.24 11.96 1.78
C PHE A 9 0.71 12.08 1.70
N LEU A 10 -0.04 11.50 2.64
CA LEU A 10 -1.51 11.59 2.61
C LEU A 10 -2.01 13.02 2.81
N GLY A 11 -1.22 13.89 3.45
CA GLY A 11 -1.50 15.33 3.53
C GLY A 11 -1.47 16.07 2.19
N GLN A 12 -0.92 15.47 1.13
CA GLN A 12 -0.92 16.01 -0.23
C GLN A 12 -2.16 15.62 -1.04
N LEU A 13 -2.95 14.66 -0.55
CA LEU A 13 -4.13 14.17 -1.25
C LEU A 13 -5.40 14.92 -0.77
N GLU A 14 -6.30 15.22 -1.71
CA GLU A 14 -7.62 15.78 -1.37
C GLU A 14 -8.57 14.67 -0.88
N GLY A 15 -9.33 14.93 0.19
CA GLY A 15 -10.32 13.99 0.75
C GLY A 15 -9.76 13.09 1.84
N ASN A 16 -10.55 12.10 2.27
CA ASN A 16 -10.15 11.12 3.30
C ASN A 16 -10.18 9.67 2.79
N ASP A 17 -10.57 9.47 1.53
CA ASP A 17 -10.72 8.15 0.94
C ASP A 17 -10.36 8.13 -0.54
N TRP A 18 -9.48 7.21 -0.92
CA TRP A 18 -8.88 7.16 -2.24
C TRP A 18 -8.94 5.77 -2.83
N LYS A 19 -9.24 5.67 -4.13
CA LYS A 19 -9.15 4.42 -4.88
C LYS A 19 -7.75 4.32 -5.47
N CYS A 20 -7.17 3.13 -5.43
CA CYS A 20 -5.84 2.86 -5.97
C CYS A 20 -5.78 1.45 -6.56
N THR A 21 -4.77 1.22 -7.37
CA THR A 21 -4.30 -0.14 -7.66
C THR A 21 -3.19 -0.51 -6.69
N TYR A 22 -3.03 -1.79 -6.39
CA TYR A 22 -1.96 -2.29 -5.54
C TYR A 22 -1.21 -3.46 -6.16
N THR A 23 0.02 -3.65 -5.72
CA THR A 23 0.79 -4.88 -5.81
C THR A 23 1.30 -5.22 -4.42
N VAL A 24 1.05 -6.44 -3.95
CA VAL A 24 1.51 -6.92 -2.64
C VAL A 24 2.35 -8.17 -2.82
N THR A 25 3.50 -8.20 -2.15
CA THR A 25 4.41 -9.33 -2.10
C THR A 25 4.49 -9.86 -0.67
N TYR A 26 4.13 -11.12 -0.48
CA TYR A 26 4.29 -11.83 0.78
C TYR A 26 5.67 -12.50 0.85
N ARG A 27 6.46 -12.15 1.88
CA ARG A 27 7.77 -12.74 2.17
C ARG A 27 7.66 -13.70 3.34
N SER A 28 7.49 -14.99 3.05
CA SER A 28 7.55 -16.04 4.07
C SER A 28 8.98 -16.57 4.22
N PRO A 29 9.51 -16.70 5.45
CA PRO A 29 10.81 -17.31 5.67
C PRO A 29 10.90 -18.71 5.06
N GLY A 30 11.93 -18.94 4.23
CA GLY A 30 12.18 -20.25 3.62
C GLY A 30 11.25 -20.63 2.45
N LYS A 31 10.43 -19.69 1.95
CA LYS A 31 9.64 -19.89 0.72
C LYS A 31 9.91 -18.77 -0.28
N SER A 32 9.70 -19.06 -1.57
CA SER A 32 9.72 -18.02 -2.60
C SER A 32 8.63 -16.97 -2.33
N PRO A 33 8.89 -15.67 -2.59
CA PRO A 33 7.88 -14.65 -2.43
C PRO A 33 6.68 -14.90 -3.37
N LEU A 34 5.49 -14.62 -2.88
CA LEU A 34 4.25 -14.65 -3.66
C LEU A 34 3.79 -13.22 -3.90
N THR A 35 3.34 -12.91 -5.11
CA THR A 35 2.92 -11.55 -5.49
C THR A 35 1.53 -11.58 -6.11
N MET A 36 0.67 -10.64 -5.70
CA MET A 36 -0.64 -10.41 -6.29
C MET A 36 -0.88 -8.92 -6.49
N SER A 37 -1.79 -8.59 -7.41
CA SER A 37 -2.23 -7.23 -7.68
C SER A 37 -3.75 -7.13 -7.74
N GLY A 38 -4.28 -5.94 -7.50
CA GLY A 38 -5.71 -5.67 -7.54
C GLY A 38 -6.02 -4.19 -7.31
N ASN A 39 -7.22 -3.90 -6.87
CA ASN A 39 -7.67 -2.56 -6.48
C ASN A 39 -7.86 -2.48 -4.97
N ALA A 40 -7.58 -1.32 -4.39
CA ALA A 40 -7.85 -1.07 -2.98
C ALA A 40 -8.46 0.30 -2.78
N LYS A 41 -9.10 0.46 -1.62
CA LYS A 41 -9.52 1.76 -1.11
C LYS A 41 -8.70 2.09 0.13
N LEU A 42 -7.98 3.21 0.06
CA LEU A 42 -7.23 3.80 1.16
C LEU A 42 -8.15 4.75 1.92
N ILE A 43 -8.13 4.71 3.26
CA ILE A 43 -9.01 5.52 4.10
C ILE A 43 -8.18 6.11 5.26
N ASN A 44 -8.13 7.44 5.37
CA ASN A 44 -7.55 8.10 6.52
C ASN A 44 -8.59 8.16 7.66
N TYR A 45 -8.29 7.50 8.78
CA TYR A 45 -9.18 7.45 9.94
C TYR A 45 -8.39 7.54 11.25
N ARG A 46 -8.69 8.58 12.05
CA ARG A 46 -8.16 8.77 13.42
C ARG A 46 -6.65 8.56 13.55
N GLY A 47 -5.87 9.11 12.62
CA GLY A 47 -4.40 9.02 12.68
C GLY A 47 -3.83 7.68 12.18
N SER A 48 -4.63 6.89 11.47
CA SER A 48 -4.22 5.66 10.81
C SER A 48 -4.70 5.64 9.35
N LEU A 49 -3.92 5.01 8.49
CA LEU A 49 -4.38 4.58 7.17
C LEU A 49 -5.02 3.20 7.30
N LEU A 50 -6.24 3.05 6.81
CA LEU A 50 -6.92 1.78 6.63
C LEU A 50 -6.94 1.42 5.14
N ILE A 51 -6.75 0.15 4.83
CA ILE A 51 -6.76 -0.39 3.48
C ILE A 51 -7.91 -1.39 3.37
N LYS A 52 -8.83 -1.12 2.45
CA LYS A 52 -9.88 -2.06 2.08
C LYS A 52 -9.52 -2.69 0.74
N TRP A 53 -9.16 -3.96 0.76
CA TRP A 53 -8.83 -4.74 -0.43
C TRP A 53 -10.10 -5.07 -1.22
N ASP A 54 -10.01 -5.12 -2.56
CA ASP A 54 -11.12 -5.54 -3.41
C ASP A 54 -11.41 -7.05 -3.34
N ASN A 55 -10.40 -7.87 -3.03
CA ASN A 55 -10.49 -9.32 -3.10
C ASN A 55 -9.77 -10.03 -1.94
N GLU A 56 -10.20 -9.76 -0.71
CA GLU A 56 -9.63 -10.34 0.52
C GLU A 56 -9.60 -11.88 0.50
N TYR A 57 -10.64 -12.52 -0.04
CA TYR A 57 -10.72 -13.99 -0.12
C TYR A 57 -9.61 -14.58 -1.00
N SER A 58 -9.31 -13.96 -2.15
CA SER A 58 -8.26 -14.49 -3.03
C SER A 58 -6.87 -14.22 -2.45
N LEU A 59 -6.68 -13.08 -1.78
CA LEU A 59 -5.44 -12.78 -1.06
C LEU A 59 -5.18 -13.79 0.06
N GLU A 60 -6.19 -14.09 0.87
CA GLU A 60 -6.10 -15.09 1.93
C GLU A 60 -5.81 -16.49 1.36
N ARG A 61 -6.48 -16.88 0.28
CA ARG A 61 -6.26 -18.18 -0.36
C ARG A 61 -4.83 -18.34 -0.89
N GLU A 62 -4.27 -17.30 -1.50
CA GLU A 62 -2.94 -17.35 -2.10
C GLU A 62 -1.82 -17.28 -1.06
N PHE A 63 -1.94 -16.35 -0.09
CA PHE A 63 -0.88 -16.12 0.90
C PHE A 63 -1.06 -16.94 2.19
N GLY A 64 -2.24 -17.53 2.39
CA GLY A 64 -2.64 -18.17 3.66
C GLY A 64 -2.99 -17.17 4.76
N GLN A 65 -3.07 -15.88 4.44
CA GLN A 65 -3.42 -14.77 5.34
C GLN A 65 -3.71 -13.49 4.55
N ILE A 66 -4.41 -12.54 5.17
CA ILE A 66 -4.70 -11.25 4.57
C ILE A 66 -3.52 -10.29 4.81
N PRO A 67 -3.09 -9.50 3.80
CA PRO A 67 -2.11 -8.44 4.00
C PRO A 67 -2.53 -7.45 5.10
N VAL A 68 -1.53 -6.92 5.82
CA VAL A 68 -1.79 -5.91 6.87
C VAL A 68 -2.57 -4.74 6.27
N SER A 69 -3.70 -4.40 6.88
CA SER A 69 -4.67 -3.44 6.36
C SER A 69 -4.77 -2.15 7.18
N SER A 70 -3.90 -1.98 8.18
CA SER A 70 -3.87 -0.78 9.03
C SER A 70 -2.44 -0.36 9.31
N PHE A 71 -2.17 0.93 9.10
CA PHE A 71 -0.85 1.53 9.21
C PHE A 71 -0.93 2.84 9.99
N SER A 72 0.07 3.08 10.83
CA SER A 72 0.24 4.38 11.48
C SER A 72 0.65 5.41 10.44
N LEU A 73 0.09 6.62 10.51
CA LEU A 73 0.53 7.72 9.66
C LEU A 73 2.01 8.08 9.88
N TYR A 74 2.62 7.67 10.99
CA TYR A 74 4.03 7.94 11.28
C TYR A 74 4.98 6.86 10.75
N GLN A 75 4.48 5.88 9.99
CA GLN A 75 5.35 4.91 9.34
C GLN A 75 6.13 5.54 8.18
N ASP A 76 7.39 5.13 8.07
CA ASP A 76 8.22 5.46 6.93
C ASP A 76 7.65 4.79 5.69
N ILE A 77 7.57 5.58 4.61
CA ILE A 77 7.22 5.08 3.29
C ILE A 77 8.31 5.43 2.30
N GLU A 78 8.43 4.56 1.31
CA GLU A 78 9.15 4.87 0.09
C GLU A 78 8.13 5.35 -0.91
N TYR A 79 8.23 6.59 -1.36
CA TYR A 79 7.40 7.05 -2.47
C TYR A 79 8.30 7.30 -3.67
N ASP A 80 7.82 6.87 -4.84
CA ASP A 80 8.41 7.25 -6.11
C ASP A 80 7.45 8.27 -6.71
N ALA A 81 7.64 9.55 -6.38
CA ALA A 81 7.07 10.64 -7.17
C ALA A 81 7.84 10.75 -8.48
N ARG A 82 7.84 9.66 -9.24
CA ARG A 82 7.84 9.80 -10.68
C ARG A 82 6.39 10.10 -11.00
N GLU A 83 6.11 11.35 -11.34
CA GLU A 83 5.15 11.58 -12.40
C GLU A 83 5.54 10.58 -13.48
N ASN A 84 4.77 9.51 -13.59
CA ASN A 84 4.82 8.74 -14.81
C ASN A 84 4.56 9.80 -15.88
N GLU A 85 5.53 10.11 -16.75
CA GLU A 85 5.46 11.24 -17.69
C GLU A 85 4.20 11.18 -18.58
N TYR A 86 3.50 10.04 -18.54
CA TYR A 86 2.25 9.73 -19.22
C TYR A 86 0.98 9.75 -18.34
N SER A 87 1.05 9.77 -17.00
CA SER A 87 -0.15 9.59 -16.15
C SER A 87 -0.27 10.45 -14.89
N ASN A 88 0.75 11.23 -14.48
CA ASN A 88 0.72 12.03 -13.23
C ASN A 88 0.23 11.26 -11.99
N ALA A 89 0.39 9.93 -11.98
CA ALA A 89 -0.14 9.07 -10.93
C ALA A 89 0.84 9.03 -9.75
N LEU A 90 0.31 9.26 -8.54
CA LEU A 90 1.11 9.21 -7.33
C LEU A 90 1.27 7.76 -6.89
N SER A 91 2.49 7.37 -6.50
CA SER A 91 2.77 6.01 -6.05
C SER A 91 3.57 5.98 -4.76
N PHE A 92 3.29 4.98 -3.92
CA PHE A 92 4.02 4.78 -2.68
C PHE A 92 4.08 3.31 -2.28
N ALA A 93 5.05 2.97 -1.44
CA ALA A 93 5.26 1.65 -0.88
C ALA A 93 5.28 1.68 0.65
N ILE A 94 4.60 0.71 1.25
CA ILE A 94 4.71 0.38 2.67
C ILE A 94 5.38 -0.98 2.78
N LYS A 95 6.51 -1.04 3.47
CA LYS A 95 7.27 -2.28 3.70
C LYS A 95 7.23 -2.65 5.17
N THR A 96 6.94 -3.91 5.44
CA THR A 96 6.97 -4.55 6.76
C THR A 96 7.89 -5.76 6.68
N PRO A 97 8.24 -6.41 7.81
CA PRO A 97 9.07 -7.62 7.77
C PRO A 97 8.50 -8.74 6.88
N THR A 98 7.18 -8.80 6.70
CA THR A 98 6.48 -9.87 5.97
C THR A 98 5.88 -9.42 4.65
N TRP A 99 5.67 -8.13 4.43
CA TRP A 99 4.93 -7.60 3.28
C TRP A 99 5.66 -6.43 2.64
N ASP A 100 5.80 -6.48 1.32
CA ASP A 100 5.98 -5.29 0.51
C ASP A 100 4.64 -4.94 -0.14
N MET A 101 4.14 -3.74 0.07
CA MET A 101 2.89 -3.27 -0.51
C MET A 101 3.16 -2.00 -1.29
N TYR A 102 2.83 -2.00 -2.58
CA TYR A 102 2.97 -0.87 -3.49
C TYR A 102 1.60 -0.43 -3.97
N PHE A 103 1.36 0.87 -3.99
CA PHE A 103 0.08 1.48 -4.33
C PHE A 103 0.27 2.55 -5.40
N ILE A 104 -0.67 2.63 -6.34
CA ILE A 104 -0.73 3.66 -7.38
C ILE A 104 -2.12 4.29 -7.35
N LEU A 105 -2.17 5.60 -7.08
CA LEU A 105 -3.37 6.44 -6.98
C LEU A 105 -3.76 7.06 -8.33
#